data_AF-A0AAJ2G3C4-F1
#
_entry.id   AF-A0AAJ2G3C4-F1
#
_cell.length_a   1.000
_cell.length_b   1.000
_cell.length_c   1.000
_cell.angle_alpha   90.00
_cell.angle_beta   90.00
_cell.angle_gamma   90.00
#
_symmetry.space_group_name_H-M   'P 1'
#
loop_
_entity.id
_entity.type
_entity.pdbx_description
1 polymer ?
#
loop_
_entity_poly.entity_id
_entity_poly.type
_entity_poly.pdbx_seq_one_letter_code
_entity_poly.pdbx_strand_id
1 'polypeptide(L)'
;MDKTEERSISICTVSMNRLYHLRETLPRNIDDNAGYKRLQLVLLDYNSNDQLEDWVRTHLHNHLDSGRLVYYKYPHAKAFDMAHSKNMAIKLADNEIICLVDADNYTGPGYAKYVNSVFNKNQESFITSIAKGKSINPVDVLGRVALRKSDFMAIEGFDEYMSNYGHDDFDLCSRLELLGRKRVVLRDSKYLMAITHTDEERTSNHKLASNLAHLYISHVSYCRTKVLCLFKDNTYKHGTIVDNRYTRSQSVSTAFRGAITREFSLENSWESGAWMAVDNAITINPDNESDKFNDAHSRRKINLDNYFLINDEEMKNRFIIIVSALINKEKLLGNKKSKAASVNGGVFGEGEVFRNFSNEPIFV
;
A
#
# COMPACT_ATOMS: atom_id res chain seq x y z
N MET A 1 28.47 -16.54 -26.56
CA MET A 1 28.20 -15.25 -25.91
C MET A 1 26.71 -15.03 -25.99
N ASP A 2 25.98 -15.25 -24.90
CA ASP A 2 24.55 -14.93 -24.85
C ASP A 2 24.41 -13.41 -24.98
N LYS A 3 23.78 -12.93 -26.06
CA LYS A 3 23.50 -11.50 -26.20
C LYS A 3 22.48 -11.13 -25.13
N THR A 4 22.89 -10.39 -24.11
CA THR A 4 21.95 -9.73 -23.20
C THR A 4 21.05 -8.80 -24.00
N GLU A 5 19.79 -9.18 -24.15
CA GLU A 5 18.76 -8.35 -24.75
C GLU A 5 18.52 -7.13 -23.86
N GLU A 6 18.43 -5.93 -24.44
CA GLU A 6 17.96 -4.75 -23.73
C GLU A 6 16.43 -4.76 -23.75
N ARG A 7 15.78 -5.16 -22.65
CA ARG A 7 14.31 -5.18 -22.54
C ARG A 7 13.73 -3.78 -22.35
N SER A 8 12.45 -3.62 -22.66
CA SER A 8 11.73 -2.39 -22.34
C SER A 8 11.31 -2.38 -20.87
N ILE A 9 11.57 -1.28 -20.16
CA ILE A 9 11.28 -1.12 -18.73
C ILE A 9 10.49 0.18 -18.48
N SER A 10 9.40 0.11 -17.72
CA SER A 10 8.72 1.28 -17.16
C SER A 10 8.94 1.38 -15.65
N ILE A 11 9.44 2.51 -15.18
CA ILE A 11 9.48 2.82 -13.74
C ILE A 11 8.24 3.67 -13.43
N CYS A 12 7.34 3.12 -12.61
CA CYS A 12 6.05 3.70 -12.28
C CYS A 12 6.09 4.29 -10.88
N THR A 13 5.73 5.56 -10.77
CA THR A 13 5.63 6.31 -9.52
C THR A 13 4.24 6.93 -9.44
N VAL A 14 3.62 6.77 -8.28
CA VAL A 14 2.34 7.40 -7.96
C VAL A 14 2.61 8.52 -6.95
N SER A 15 1.86 9.62 -7.06
CA SER A 15 1.91 10.71 -6.10
C SER A 15 0.52 11.29 -5.83
N MET A 16 0.26 11.57 -4.55
CA MET A 16 -0.82 12.43 -4.10
C MET A 16 -0.26 13.35 -3.01
N ASN A 17 -0.08 14.62 -3.35
CA ASN A 17 0.44 15.66 -2.43
C ASN A 17 1.88 15.41 -1.92
N ARG A 18 2.76 14.87 -2.78
CA ARG A 18 4.18 14.58 -2.46
C ARG A 18 5.16 15.29 -3.40
N LEU A 19 4.81 16.45 -3.93
CA LEU A 19 5.67 17.22 -4.83
C LEU A 19 7.05 17.51 -4.23
N TYR A 20 7.13 17.81 -2.93
CA TYR A 20 8.42 18.07 -2.28
C TYR A 20 9.38 16.88 -2.37
N HIS A 21 8.88 15.64 -2.23
CA HIS A 21 9.66 14.43 -2.46
C HIS A 21 10.03 14.26 -3.94
N LEU A 22 9.05 14.42 -4.85
CA LEU A 22 9.29 14.27 -6.28
C LEU A 22 10.31 15.25 -6.85
N ARG A 23 10.38 16.46 -6.30
CA ARG A 23 11.40 17.46 -6.67
C ARG A 23 12.82 16.95 -6.47
N GLU A 24 13.02 16.09 -5.48
CA GLU A 24 14.32 15.49 -5.20
C GLU A 24 14.53 14.18 -5.97
N THR A 25 13.53 13.31 -5.97
CA THR A 25 13.70 11.92 -6.42
C THR A 25 13.52 11.75 -7.92
N LEU A 26 12.54 12.40 -8.54
CA LEU A 26 12.18 12.12 -9.94
C LEU A 26 13.28 12.56 -10.92
N PRO A 27 13.84 13.79 -10.85
CA PRO A 27 14.97 14.17 -11.70
C PRO A 27 16.17 13.25 -11.50
N ARG A 28 16.49 12.93 -10.24
CA ARG A 28 17.59 12.02 -9.89
C ARG A 28 17.39 10.63 -10.48
N ASN A 29 16.18 10.10 -10.42
CA ASN A 29 15.84 8.77 -10.94
C ASN A 29 15.93 8.71 -12.47
N ILE A 30 15.62 9.82 -13.16
CA ILE A 30 15.84 9.95 -14.60
C ILE A 30 17.33 9.90 -14.90
N ASP A 31 18.13 10.73 -14.23
CA ASP A 31 19.57 10.85 -14.45
C ASP A 31 20.33 9.56 -14.15
N ASP A 32 20.04 8.95 -13.00
CA ASP A 32 20.64 7.69 -12.53
C ASP A 32 20.43 6.54 -13.54
N ASN A 33 19.44 6.63 -14.43
CA ASN A 33 19.11 5.63 -15.43
C ASN A 33 19.17 6.14 -16.88
N ALA A 34 19.73 7.33 -17.12
CA ALA A 34 19.77 7.96 -18.46
C ALA A 34 20.46 7.08 -19.52
N GLY A 35 21.44 6.26 -19.11
CA GLY A 35 22.16 5.33 -19.98
C GLY A 35 21.35 4.14 -20.48
N TYR A 36 20.14 3.90 -19.96
CA TYR A 36 19.27 2.81 -20.42
C TYR A 36 18.27 3.35 -21.45
N LYS A 37 18.39 2.90 -22.71
CA LYS A 37 17.65 3.52 -23.83
C LYS A 37 16.16 3.17 -23.80
N ARG A 38 15.83 1.90 -23.59
CA ARG A 38 14.44 1.40 -23.55
C ARG A 38 13.80 1.56 -22.16
N LEU A 39 13.93 2.75 -21.57
CA LEU A 39 13.31 3.07 -20.28
C LEU A 39 12.34 4.24 -20.41
N GLN A 40 11.15 4.05 -19.86
CA GLN A 40 10.11 5.05 -19.66
C GLN A 40 9.91 5.25 -18.15
N LEU A 41 9.77 6.48 -17.69
CA LEU A 41 9.24 6.78 -16.37
C LEU A 41 7.76 7.16 -16.51
N VAL A 42 6.93 6.63 -15.64
CA VAL A 42 5.48 6.89 -15.60
C VAL A 42 5.20 7.54 -14.26
N LEU A 43 4.72 8.79 -14.30
CA LEU A 43 4.25 9.50 -13.11
C LEU A 43 2.73 9.60 -13.16
N LEU A 44 2.05 8.97 -12.20
CA LEU A 44 0.62 9.15 -11.98
C LEU A 44 0.40 10.16 -10.85
N ASP A 45 -0.18 11.30 -11.20
CA ASP A 45 -0.75 12.26 -10.27
C ASP A 45 -2.16 11.84 -9.89
N TYR A 46 -2.30 11.32 -8.67
CA TYR A 46 -3.53 10.78 -8.12
C TYR A 46 -4.33 11.87 -7.38
N ASN A 47 -4.64 12.93 -8.13
CA ASN A 47 -5.37 14.12 -7.69
C ASN A 47 -4.65 15.00 -6.65
N SER A 48 -3.38 15.35 -6.92
CA SER A 48 -2.61 16.26 -6.07
C SER A 48 -3.12 17.70 -6.13
N ASN A 49 -3.02 18.40 -5.01
CA ASN A 49 -3.36 19.83 -4.85
C ASN A 49 -2.14 20.70 -4.51
N ASP A 50 -0.93 20.15 -4.63
CA ASP A 50 0.35 20.76 -4.26
C ASP A 50 1.12 21.34 -5.45
N GLN A 51 0.42 21.64 -6.56
CA GLN A 51 0.98 22.17 -7.82
C GLN A 51 1.88 21.19 -8.59
N LEU A 52 1.69 19.87 -8.38
CA LEU A 52 2.44 18.84 -9.09
C LEU A 52 2.40 18.98 -10.61
N GLU A 53 1.21 19.15 -11.20
CA GLU A 53 1.04 19.29 -12.65
C GLU A 53 1.86 20.45 -13.23
N ASP A 54 1.74 21.65 -12.63
CA ASP A 54 2.46 22.85 -13.07
C ASP A 54 3.96 22.69 -12.96
N TRP A 55 4.42 22.04 -11.89
CA TRP A 55 5.84 21.75 -11.70
C TRP A 55 6.37 20.80 -12.77
N VAL A 56 5.67 19.70 -13.05
CA VAL A 56 6.05 18.73 -14.10
C VAL A 56 6.10 19.44 -15.46
N ARG A 57 5.07 20.22 -15.79
CA ARG A 57 4.98 20.97 -17.04
C ARG A 57 6.16 21.92 -17.23
N THR A 58 6.54 22.64 -16.17
CA THR A 58 7.58 23.66 -16.23
C THR A 58 8.98 23.06 -16.24
N HIS A 59 9.25 22.07 -15.38
CA HIS A 59 10.62 21.61 -15.09
C HIS A 59 11.01 20.34 -15.84
N LEU A 60 10.04 19.53 -16.30
CA LEU A 60 10.30 18.22 -16.90
C LEU A 60 9.87 18.11 -18.37
N HIS A 61 9.57 19.24 -19.03
CA HIS A 61 9.14 19.28 -20.44
C HIS A 61 10.07 18.52 -21.39
N ASN A 62 11.40 18.69 -21.25
CA ASN A 62 12.37 17.95 -22.08
C ASN A 62 12.25 16.42 -21.96
N HIS A 63 11.87 15.92 -20.78
CA HIS A 63 11.67 14.48 -20.56
C HIS A 63 10.32 14.00 -21.11
N LEU A 64 9.30 14.86 -21.09
CA LEU A 64 8.02 14.58 -21.73
C LEU A 64 8.17 14.53 -23.26
N ASP A 65 8.86 15.52 -23.84
CA ASP A 65 9.08 15.65 -25.29
C ASP A 65 9.89 14.47 -25.85
N SER A 66 10.89 14.00 -25.09
CA SER A 66 11.69 12.83 -25.47
C SER A 66 10.99 11.48 -25.21
N GLY A 67 9.82 11.47 -24.58
CA GLY A 67 9.13 10.26 -24.15
C GLY A 67 9.82 9.51 -22.99
N ARG A 68 10.86 10.10 -22.40
CA ARG A 68 11.55 9.55 -21.21
C ARG A 68 10.63 9.53 -20.00
N LEU A 69 9.77 10.54 -19.88
CA LEU A 69 8.74 10.67 -18.86
C LEU A 69 7.37 10.69 -19.55
N VAL A 70 6.40 10.01 -18.96
CA VAL A 70 4.98 10.16 -19.28
C VAL A 70 4.26 10.52 -17.99
N TYR A 71 3.49 11.60 -18.05
CA TYR A 71 2.67 12.08 -16.95
C TYR A 71 1.21 11.70 -17.19
N TYR A 72 0.56 11.17 -16.17
CA TYR A 72 -0.87 10.91 -16.14
C TYR A 72 -1.50 11.63 -14.96
N LYS A 73 -2.72 12.15 -15.14
CA LYS A 73 -3.53 12.72 -14.07
C LYS A 73 -4.83 11.96 -13.92
N TYR A 74 -5.13 11.58 -12.69
CA TYR A 74 -6.43 11.04 -12.29
C TYR A 74 -7.12 12.06 -11.36
N PRO A 75 -8.12 12.83 -11.82
CA PRO A 75 -8.68 13.95 -11.06
C PRO A 75 -9.81 13.56 -10.08
N HIS A 76 -10.19 12.28 -10.04
CA HIS A 76 -11.42 11.84 -9.35
C HIS A 76 -11.17 11.29 -7.93
N ALA A 77 -9.91 11.16 -7.50
CA ALA A 77 -9.56 10.62 -6.18
C ALA A 77 -10.01 11.54 -5.05
N LYS A 78 -10.75 11.01 -4.06
CA LYS A 78 -11.15 11.73 -2.83
C LYS A 78 -10.18 11.51 -1.68
N ALA A 79 -9.47 10.40 -1.70
CA ALA A 79 -8.47 9.99 -0.74
C ALA A 79 -7.44 9.13 -1.48
N PHE A 80 -6.26 8.96 -0.89
CA PHE A 80 -5.22 8.13 -1.46
C PHE A 80 -5.58 6.65 -1.31
N ASP A 81 -5.75 5.99 -2.46
CA ASP A 81 -5.94 4.54 -2.56
C ASP A 81 -4.68 3.92 -3.16
N MET A 82 -3.91 3.26 -2.31
CA MET A 82 -2.61 2.70 -2.69
C MET A 82 -2.73 1.62 -3.76
N ALA A 83 -3.69 0.71 -3.61
CA ALA A 83 -3.83 -0.43 -4.53
C ALA A 83 -4.35 0.04 -5.89
N HIS A 84 -5.41 0.86 -5.90
CA HIS A 84 -6.02 1.38 -7.12
C HIS A 84 -5.04 2.24 -7.91
N SER A 85 -4.34 3.16 -7.25
CA SER A 85 -3.38 4.05 -7.90
C SER A 85 -2.18 3.30 -8.49
N LYS A 86 -1.61 2.33 -7.76
CA LYS A 86 -0.53 1.45 -8.27
C LYS A 86 -1.03 0.63 -9.48
N ASN A 87 -2.24 0.07 -9.40
CA ASN A 87 -2.86 -0.67 -10.51
C ASN A 87 -3.01 0.18 -11.77
N MET A 88 -3.58 1.38 -11.62
CA MET A 88 -3.77 2.34 -12.70
C MET A 88 -2.44 2.72 -13.36
N ALA A 89 -1.43 3.12 -12.56
CA ALA A 89 -0.12 3.51 -13.07
C ALA A 89 0.56 2.39 -13.88
N ILE A 90 0.44 1.13 -13.43
CA ILE A 90 1.02 -0.02 -14.11
C ILE A 90 0.26 -0.36 -15.40
N LYS A 91 -1.08 -0.31 -15.39
CA LYS A 91 -1.88 -0.53 -16.61
C LYS A 91 -1.52 0.47 -17.70
N LEU A 92 -1.27 1.73 -17.32
CA LEU A 92 -0.86 2.82 -18.20
C LEU A 92 0.59 2.77 -18.72
N ALA A 93 1.44 1.91 -18.14
CA ALA A 93 2.83 1.77 -18.54
C ALA A 93 2.99 0.94 -19.82
N ASP A 94 3.78 1.38 -20.80
CA ASP A 94 3.80 0.72 -22.12
C ASP A 94 4.69 -0.52 -22.21
N ASN A 95 5.63 -0.68 -21.27
CA ASN A 95 6.76 -1.59 -21.44
C ASN A 95 6.53 -2.99 -20.83
N GLU A 96 7.31 -3.96 -21.34
CA GLU A 96 7.30 -5.36 -20.93
C GLU A 96 7.54 -5.58 -19.42
N ILE A 97 8.51 -4.86 -18.85
CA ILE A 97 8.84 -4.95 -17.42
C ILE A 97 8.41 -3.66 -16.75
N ILE A 98 7.74 -3.79 -15.61
CA ILE A 98 7.29 -2.68 -14.79
C ILE A 98 7.99 -2.71 -13.43
N CYS A 99 8.42 -1.55 -12.96
CA CYS A 99 9.04 -1.34 -11.66
C CYS A 99 8.25 -0.31 -10.87
N LEU A 100 7.75 -0.63 -9.69
CA LEU A 100 7.15 0.36 -8.79
C LEU A 100 8.21 1.00 -7.91
N VAL A 101 8.16 2.33 -7.83
CA VAL A 101 9.05 3.16 -7.03
C VAL A 101 8.22 4.31 -6.45
N ASP A 102 8.16 4.39 -5.13
CA ASP A 102 7.39 5.43 -4.42
C ASP A 102 7.96 6.84 -4.68
N ALA A 103 7.17 7.88 -4.42
CA ALA A 103 7.56 9.27 -4.72
C ALA A 103 8.78 9.76 -3.92
N ASP A 104 9.05 9.18 -2.76
CA ASP A 104 10.19 9.47 -1.88
C ASP A 104 11.39 8.54 -2.09
N ASN A 105 11.31 7.65 -3.08
CA ASN A 105 12.28 6.59 -3.29
C ASN A 105 13.27 6.96 -4.40
N TYR A 106 14.57 6.77 -4.11
CA TYR A 106 15.62 6.83 -5.12
C TYR A 106 15.84 5.45 -5.74
N THR A 107 15.89 5.38 -7.07
CA THR A 107 16.19 4.15 -7.83
C THR A 107 17.65 3.73 -7.68
N GLY A 108 18.57 4.70 -7.65
CA GLY A 108 20.01 4.49 -7.64
C GLY A 108 20.63 4.30 -9.02
N PRO A 109 21.94 4.61 -9.20
CA PRO A 109 22.60 4.52 -10.50
C PRO A 109 22.55 3.12 -11.12
N GLY A 110 22.03 3.06 -12.35
CA GLY A 110 21.97 1.86 -13.18
C GLY A 110 20.92 0.83 -12.74
N TYR A 111 19.89 1.23 -12.00
CA TYR A 111 18.81 0.36 -11.56
C TYR A 111 18.12 -0.37 -12.72
N ALA A 112 17.76 0.33 -13.81
CA ALA A 112 17.14 -0.29 -14.98
C ALA A 112 18.03 -1.37 -15.62
N LYS A 113 19.36 -1.14 -15.66
CA LYS A 113 20.33 -2.12 -16.15
C LYS A 113 20.40 -3.35 -15.23
N TYR A 114 20.33 -3.15 -13.92
CA TYR A 114 20.25 -4.25 -12.95
C TYR A 114 18.99 -5.08 -13.16
N VAL A 115 17.81 -4.44 -13.26
CA VAL A 115 16.53 -5.10 -13.52
C VAL A 115 16.63 -5.93 -14.80
N ASN A 116 17.09 -5.33 -15.90
CA ASN A 116 17.29 -6.04 -17.17
C ASN A 116 18.19 -7.28 -17.02
N SER A 117 19.27 -7.18 -16.22
CA SER A 117 20.18 -8.30 -16.02
C SER A 117 19.52 -9.47 -15.27
N VAL A 118 18.58 -9.19 -14.36
CA VAL A 118 17.84 -10.22 -13.64
C VAL A 118 16.88 -10.94 -14.58
N PHE A 119 16.09 -10.20 -15.37
CA PHE A 119 15.15 -10.79 -16.31
C PHE A 119 15.83 -11.51 -17.49
N ASN A 120 17.05 -11.08 -17.87
CA ASN A 120 17.87 -11.84 -18.83
C ASN A 120 18.31 -13.19 -18.29
N LYS A 121 18.62 -13.27 -16.99
CA LYS A 121 19.05 -14.52 -16.35
C LYS A 121 17.88 -15.47 -16.09
N ASN A 122 16.73 -14.93 -15.71
CA ASN A 122 15.53 -15.72 -15.51
C ASN A 122 14.28 -14.86 -15.72
N GLN A 123 13.61 -15.10 -16.84
CA GLN A 123 12.38 -14.39 -17.21
C GLN A 123 11.21 -14.72 -16.28
N GLU A 124 11.25 -15.86 -15.59
CA GLU A 124 10.24 -16.29 -14.61
C GLU A 124 10.59 -15.79 -13.20
N SER A 125 10.95 -14.52 -13.08
CA SER A 125 11.31 -13.89 -11.81
C SER A 125 10.52 -12.62 -11.56
N PHE A 126 10.48 -12.21 -10.29
CA PHE A 126 10.17 -10.84 -9.91
C PHE A 126 11.20 -10.36 -8.89
N ILE A 127 11.48 -9.06 -8.89
CA ILE A 127 12.42 -8.42 -7.97
C ILE A 127 11.59 -7.72 -6.89
N THR A 128 12.01 -7.81 -5.64
CA THR A 128 11.37 -7.08 -4.54
C THR A 128 12.36 -6.81 -3.42
N SER A 129 12.17 -5.75 -2.66
CA SER A 129 12.88 -5.52 -1.40
C SER A 129 12.39 -6.43 -0.25
N ILE A 130 11.29 -7.16 -0.44
CA ILE A 130 10.72 -8.04 0.58
C ILE A 130 11.40 -9.41 0.58
N ALA A 131 12.18 -9.68 1.62
CA ALA A 131 12.76 -11.00 1.87
C ALA A 131 11.72 -11.98 2.47
N LYS A 132 11.92 -13.29 2.25
CA LYS A 132 11.18 -14.32 3.01
C LYS A 132 11.72 -14.33 4.46
N GLY A 133 10.89 -13.93 5.42
CA GLY A 133 11.25 -13.94 6.85
C GLY A 133 11.32 -12.55 7.47
N LYS A 134 12.33 -12.28 8.29
CA LYS A 134 12.53 -10.97 8.95
C LYS A 134 12.89 -9.93 7.88
N SER A 135 12.28 -8.74 7.94
CA SER A 135 12.66 -7.65 7.04
C SER A 135 14.14 -7.34 7.24
N ILE A 136 14.90 -7.39 6.15
CA ILE A 136 16.34 -7.05 6.12
C ILE A 136 16.51 -5.61 5.62
N ASN A 137 15.47 -5.06 4.97
CA ASN A 137 15.48 -3.75 4.34
C ASN A 137 14.63 -2.74 5.14
N PRO A 138 14.94 -1.42 5.02
CA PRO A 138 14.15 -0.35 5.63
C PRO A 138 12.67 -0.41 5.22
N VAL A 139 11.79 0.04 6.10
CA VAL A 139 10.33 0.05 5.86
C VAL A 139 9.97 0.90 4.65
N ASP A 140 10.71 2.00 4.44
CA ASP A 140 10.44 3.01 3.41
C ASP A 140 10.73 2.56 1.97
N VAL A 141 11.31 1.37 1.79
CA VAL A 141 11.62 0.81 0.47
C VAL A 141 10.91 -0.51 0.21
N LEU A 142 9.99 -0.92 1.09
CA LEU A 142 9.28 -2.20 0.98
C LEU A 142 8.35 -2.27 -0.25
N GLY A 143 7.82 -1.13 -0.71
CA GLY A 143 6.96 -1.00 -1.89
C GLY A 143 7.64 -1.31 -3.23
N ARG A 144 8.98 -1.46 -3.23
CA ARG A 144 9.75 -1.67 -4.46
C ARG A 144 9.55 -3.08 -5.00
N VAL A 145 8.92 -3.18 -6.16
CA VAL A 145 8.73 -4.43 -6.89
C VAL A 145 8.97 -4.22 -8.39
N ALA A 146 9.64 -5.17 -9.04
CA ALA A 146 9.74 -5.22 -10.50
C ALA A 146 9.31 -6.58 -11.03
N LEU A 147 8.46 -6.59 -12.05
CA LEU A 147 7.84 -7.79 -12.61
C LEU A 147 7.51 -7.60 -14.09
N ARG A 148 7.16 -8.69 -14.78
CA ARG A 148 6.60 -8.60 -16.13
C ARG A 148 5.19 -8.03 -16.06
N LYS A 149 4.85 -7.10 -16.97
CA LYS A 149 3.50 -6.57 -17.10
C LYS A 149 2.47 -7.69 -17.32
N SER A 150 2.83 -8.71 -18.11
CA SER A 150 1.97 -9.89 -18.34
C SER A 150 1.63 -10.64 -17.06
N ASP A 151 2.59 -10.80 -16.14
CA ASP A 151 2.34 -11.47 -14.86
C ASP A 151 1.46 -10.61 -13.95
N PHE A 152 1.63 -9.29 -13.96
CA PHE A 152 0.77 -8.34 -13.24
C PHE A 152 -0.68 -8.43 -13.70
N MET A 153 -0.91 -8.46 -15.03
CA MET A 153 -2.24 -8.62 -15.59
C MET A 153 -2.84 -9.98 -15.24
N ALA A 154 -2.05 -11.06 -15.25
CA ALA A 154 -2.51 -12.40 -14.92
C ALA A 154 -2.95 -12.57 -13.46
N ILE A 155 -2.36 -11.82 -12.52
CA ILE A 155 -2.78 -11.80 -11.11
C ILE A 155 -3.80 -10.70 -10.80
N GLU A 156 -4.26 -9.96 -11.81
CA GLU A 156 -5.20 -8.85 -11.69
C GLU A 156 -4.73 -7.74 -10.72
N GLY A 157 -3.42 -7.46 -10.74
CA GLY A 157 -2.81 -6.37 -9.99
C GLY A 157 -2.74 -6.53 -8.47
N PHE A 158 -2.68 -5.41 -7.75
CA PHE A 158 -2.88 -5.32 -6.30
C PHE A 158 -4.35 -5.55 -5.97
N ASP A 159 -4.61 -6.16 -4.81
CA ASP A 159 -5.97 -6.39 -4.31
C ASP A 159 -6.58 -5.06 -3.85
N GLU A 160 -7.52 -4.49 -4.59
CA GLU A 160 -8.14 -3.18 -4.31
C GLU A 160 -9.11 -3.23 -3.12
N TYR A 161 -9.37 -4.42 -2.57
CA TYR A 161 -10.04 -4.57 -1.30
C TYR A 161 -9.07 -4.43 -0.11
N MET A 162 -7.76 -4.37 -0.36
CA MET A 162 -6.77 -3.88 0.61
C MET A 162 -6.65 -2.37 0.49
N SER A 163 -6.71 -1.68 1.63
CA SER A 163 -6.70 -0.21 1.64
C SER A 163 -5.78 0.34 2.72
N ASN A 164 -5.39 1.61 2.57
CA ASN A 164 -4.53 2.33 3.50
C ASN A 164 -3.12 1.70 3.55
N TYR A 165 -2.66 1.23 4.72
CA TYR A 165 -1.27 0.86 4.94
C TYR A 165 -1.03 -0.62 5.19
N GLY A 166 -0.07 -1.19 4.45
CA GLY A 166 0.63 -2.43 4.77
C GLY A 166 0.02 -3.71 4.17
N HIS A 167 0.88 -4.71 4.02
CA HIS A 167 0.60 -6.07 3.54
C HIS A 167 0.20 -6.25 2.07
N ASP A 168 -0.09 -5.19 1.33
CA ASP A 168 -0.39 -5.20 -0.10
C ASP A 168 0.77 -5.76 -0.94
N ASP A 169 2.00 -5.31 -0.70
CA ASP A 169 3.17 -5.81 -1.43
C ASP A 169 3.50 -7.28 -1.07
N PHE A 170 3.23 -7.69 0.18
CA PHE A 170 3.38 -9.09 0.61
C PHE A 170 2.36 -9.99 -0.09
N ASP A 171 1.14 -9.50 -0.29
CA ASP A 171 0.07 -10.18 -1.02
C ASP A 171 0.43 -10.36 -2.48
N LEU A 172 0.78 -9.26 -3.16
CA LEU A 172 1.26 -9.28 -4.55
C LEU A 172 2.39 -10.31 -4.73
N CYS A 173 3.43 -10.23 -3.89
CA CYS A 173 4.56 -11.14 -4.01
C CYS A 173 4.18 -12.61 -3.72
N SER A 174 3.18 -12.85 -2.86
CA SER A 174 2.70 -14.21 -2.59
C SER A 174 1.94 -14.78 -3.78
N ARG A 175 1.15 -13.94 -4.47
CA ARG A 175 0.40 -14.32 -5.68
C ARG A 175 1.31 -14.54 -6.88
N LEU A 176 2.36 -13.74 -7.05
CA LEU A 176 3.41 -14.00 -8.05
C LEU A 176 4.11 -15.35 -7.82
N GLU A 177 4.34 -15.73 -6.56
CA GLU A 177 4.89 -17.06 -6.25
C GLU A 177 3.89 -18.18 -6.56
N LEU A 178 2.58 -17.96 -6.44
CA LEU A 178 1.55 -18.92 -6.88
C LEU A 178 1.54 -19.11 -8.40
N LEU A 179 1.91 -18.09 -9.18
CA LEU A 179 2.17 -18.20 -10.62
C LEU A 179 3.49 -18.92 -10.95
N GLY A 180 4.24 -19.41 -9.96
CA GLY A 180 5.53 -20.06 -10.15
C GLY A 180 6.69 -19.09 -10.37
N ARG A 181 6.51 -17.78 -10.16
CA ARG A 181 7.58 -16.80 -10.35
C ARG A 181 8.57 -16.83 -9.20
N LYS A 182 9.87 -16.78 -9.54
CA LYS A 182 10.97 -16.80 -8.60
C LYS A 182 11.22 -15.41 -8.01
N ARG A 183 11.13 -15.30 -6.68
CA ARG A 183 11.52 -14.08 -5.95
C ARG A 183 13.03 -13.84 -6.03
N VAL A 184 13.41 -12.64 -6.43
CA VAL A 184 14.77 -12.10 -6.33
C VAL A 184 14.76 -10.93 -5.34
N VAL A 185 15.46 -11.10 -4.22
CA VAL A 185 15.49 -10.06 -3.18
C VAL A 185 16.52 -8.99 -3.54
N LEU A 186 16.08 -7.74 -3.62
CA LEU A 186 16.92 -6.56 -3.76
C LEU A 186 17.66 -6.32 -2.44
N ARG A 187 19.00 -6.35 -2.49
CA ARG A 187 19.86 -6.21 -1.31
C ARG A 187 20.91 -5.10 -1.42
N ASP A 188 21.15 -4.64 -2.64
CA ASP A 188 22.15 -3.60 -2.86
C ASP A 188 21.60 -2.26 -2.37
N SER A 189 22.27 -1.67 -1.38
CA SER A 189 21.81 -0.49 -0.67
C SER A 189 21.66 0.73 -1.57
N LYS A 190 22.42 0.80 -2.67
CA LYS A 190 22.28 1.89 -3.63
C LYS A 190 20.92 1.92 -4.32
N TYR A 191 20.22 0.78 -4.35
CA TYR A 191 18.86 0.67 -4.87
C TYR A 191 17.79 0.65 -3.76
N LEU A 192 18.14 1.04 -2.53
CA LEU A 192 17.29 0.97 -1.35
C LEU A 192 17.37 2.27 -0.53
N MET A 193 17.48 3.40 -1.22
CA MET A 193 17.49 4.74 -0.62
C MET A 193 16.10 5.37 -0.75
N ALA A 194 15.64 6.01 0.32
CA ALA A 194 14.40 6.77 0.38
C ALA A 194 14.59 8.00 1.28
N ILE A 195 13.75 9.02 1.08
CA ILE A 195 13.63 10.16 1.99
C ILE A 195 12.86 9.70 3.22
N THR A 196 13.45 9.86 4.40
CA THR A 196 12.79 9.51 5.66
C THR A 196 11.64 10.48 5.93
N HIS A 197 10.47 9.95 6.30
CA HIS A 197 9.29 10.75 6.63
C HIS A 197 8.60 10.22 7.89
N THR A 198 7.71 11.02 8.46
CA THR A 198 6.92 10.71 9.65
C THR A 198 5.74 9.77 9.34
N ASP A 199 5.13 9.20 10.39
CA ASP A 199 3.91 8.39 10.25
C ASP A 199 2.69 9.26 9.90
N GLU A 200 2.64 10.52 10.33
CA GLU A 200 1.61 11.48 9.93
C GLU A 200 1.58 11.68 8.41
N GLU A 201 2.77 11.85 7.81
CA GLU A 201 2.89 11.94 6.37
C GLU A 201 2.36 10.68 5.67
N ARG A 202 2.55 9.47 6.26
CA ARG A 202 1.98 8.22 5.71
C ARG A 202 0.46 8.21 5.70
N THR A 203 -0.18 8.74 6.75
CA THR A 203 -1.63 8.56 6.96
C THR A 203 -2.47 9.73 6.48
N SER A 204 -1.90 10.92 6.31
CA SER A 204 -2.60 12.18 6.02
C SER A 204 -3.65 12.12 4.91
N ASN A 205 -3.38 11.41 3.81
CA ASN A 205 -4.31 11.28 2.67
C ASN A 205 -5.14 9.99 2.68
N HIS A 206 -4.99 9.11 3.69
CA HIS A 206 -5.67 7.81 3.71
C HIS A 206 -7.18 7.94 4.00
N LYS A 207 -7.97 7.05 3.38
CA LYS A 207 -9.42 6.97 3.59
C LYS A 207 -9.77 6.69 5.06
N LEU A 208 -9.03 5.79 5.72
CA LEU A 208 -9.30 5.46 7.13
C LEU A 208 -9.09 6.68 8.03
N ALA A 209 -8.00 7.43 7.85
CA ALA A 209 -7.71 8.62 8.64
C ALA A 209 -8.76 9.72 8.44
N SER A 210 -9.08 10.03 7.18
CA SER A 210 -10.06 11.07 6.84
C SER A 210 -11.49 10.73 7.27
N ASN A 211 -11.85 9.44 7.29
CA ASN A 211 -13.19 8.95 7.65
C ASN A 211 -13.33 8.60 9.14
N LEU A 212 -12.25 8.57 9.93
CA LEU A 212 -12.31 8.26 11.36
C LEU A 212 -13.03 9.39 12.10
N ALA A 213 -14.11 9.07 12.80
CA ALA A 213 -14.83 9.98 13.69
C ALA A 213 -14.28 9.90 15.12
N HIS A 214 -14.20 8.68 15.65
CA HIS A 214 -13.71 8.43 17.00
C HIS A 214 -12.89 7.14 17.08
N LEU A 215 -11.84 7.16 17.89
CA LEU A 215 -11.03 6.00 18.21
C LEU A 215 -11.06 5.78 19.71
N TYR A 216 -11.63 4.67 20.14
CA TYR A 216 -11.68 4.28 21.54
C TYR A 216 -10.79 3.07 21.78
N ILE A 217 -10.07 3.07 22.90
CA ILE A 217 -9.30 1.91 23.35
C ILE A 217 -9.71 1.49 24.75
N SER A 218 -9.62 0.20 25.05
CA SER A 218 -9.83 -0.33 26.39
C SER A 218 -8.76 -1.36 26.70
N HIS A 219 -8.07 -1.18 27.84
CA HIS A 219 -7.04 -2.11 28.29
C HIS A 219 -7.68 -3.42 28.75
N VAL A 220 -7.24 -4.55 28.18
CA VAL A 220 -7.67 -5.90 28.60
C VAL A 220 -6.57 -6.56 29.41
N SER A 221 -5.34 -6.53 28.91
CA SER A 221 -4.15 -6.98 29.62
C SER A 221 -2.92 -6.26 29.08
N TYR A 222 -1.77 -6.47 29.72
CA TYR A 222 -0.47 -5.89 29.32
C TYR A 222 -0.06 -6.16 27.86
N CYS A 223 -0.71 -7.09 27.16
CA CYS A 223 -0.49 -7.40 25.74
C CYS A 223 -1.77 -7.37 24.90
N ARG A 224 -2.92 -6.96 25.46
CA ARG A 224 -4.22 -6.99 24.79
C ARG A 224 -4.95 -5.66 24.98
N THR A 225 -5.35 -5.07 23.87
CA THR A 225 -6.09 -3.82 23.82
C THR A 225 -7.33 -3.99 22.94
N LYS A 226 -8.51 -3.75 23.49
CA LYS A 226 -9.73 -3.60 22.69
C LYS A 226 -9.69 -2.26 21.97
N VAL A 227 -10.01 -2.26 20.70
CA VAL A 227 -10.05 -1.08 19.84
C VAL A 227 -11.42 -0.99 19.20
N LEU A 228 -12.03 0.19 19.27
CA LEU A 228 -13.28 0.54 18.59
C LEU A 228 -13.03 1.79 17.73
N CYS A 229 -13.04 1.60 16.41
CA CYS A 229 -13.00 2.68 15.43
C CYS A 229 -14.43 2.95 14.95
N LEU A 230 -14.86 4.21 15.05
CA LEU A 230 -16.12 4.70 14.51
C LEU A 230 -15.84 5.60 13.33
N PHE A 231 -16.53 5.40 12.22
CA PHE A 231 -16.35 6.16 10.99
C PHE A 231 -17.50 7.14 10.75
N LYS A 232 -17.22 8.22 10.01
CA LYS A 232 -18.17 9.30 9.69
C LYS A 232 -19.30 8.85 8.76
N ASP A 233 -19.10 7.74 8.04
CA ASP A 233 -20.12 7.07 7.23
C ASP A 233 -21.05 6.14 8.04
N ASN A 234 -21.00 6.22 9.37
CA ASN A 234 -21.76 5.41 10.32
C ASN A 234 -21.38 3.91 10.32
N THR A 235 -20.21 3.53 9.80
CA THR A 235 -19.66 2.18 9.96
C THR A 235 -18.68 2.08 11.14
N TYR A 236 -18.44 0.87 11.67
CA TYR A 236 -17.47 0.65 12.75
C TYR A 236 -16.56 -0.57 12.51
N LYS A 237 -15.42 -0.57 13.21
CA LYS A 237 -14.55 -1.75 13.39
C LYS A 237 -14.26 -1.93 14.88
N HIS A 238 -14.46 -3.15 15.39
CA HIS A 238 -14.24 -3.50 16.79
C HIS A 238 -13.46 -4.81 16.91
N GLY A 239 -12.46 -4.84 17.78
CA GLY A 239 -11.63 -6.04 17.96
C GLY A 239 -10.59 -5.92 19.06
N THR A 240 -9.93 -7.03 19.38
CA THR A 240 -8.84 -7.08 20.37
C THR A 240 -7.50 -7.22 19.65
N ILE A 241 -6.69 -6.17 19.70
CA ILE A 241 -5.31 -6.19 19.21
C ILE A 241 -4.41 -6.82 20.28
N VAL A 242 -3.55 -7.73 19.84
CA VAL A 242 -2.55 -8.41 20.66
C VAL A 242 -1.15 -7.91 20.27
N ASP A 243 -0.42 -7.40 21.26
CA ASP A 243 1.01 -7.12 21.14
C ASP A 243 1.80 -8.40 21.41
N ASN A 244 2.27 -9.02 20.32
CA ASN A 244 2.94 -10.29 20.39
C ASN A 244 4.27 -10.22 21.13
N ARG A 245 4.93 -9.05 21.18
CA ARG A 245 6.21 -8.88 21.90
C ARG A 245 6.07 -9.26 23.37
N TYR A 246 4.91 -8.98 23.94
CA TYR A 246 4.64 -9.21 25.34
C TYR A 246 3.88 -10.50 25.61
N THR A 247 3.32 -11.21 24.62
CA THR A 247 2.53 -12.44 24.86
C THR A 247 3.21 -13.49 25.75
N ARG A 248 4.55 -13.54 25.75
CA ARG A 248 5.34 -14.47 26.57
C ARG A 248 5.84 -13.91 27.90
N SER A 249 5.52 -12.65 28.21
CA SER A 249 5.95 -11.94 29.43
C SER A 249 5.24 -12.41 30.70
N GLN A 250 4.30 -13.35 30.59
CA GLN A 250 3.63 -13.99 31.73
C GLN A 250 4.54 -14.96 32.51
N SER A 251 5.68 -15.38 31.95
CA SER A 251 6.66 -16.22 32.63
C SER A 251 8.09 -15.84 32.26
N VAL A 252 8.96 -15.77 33.26
CA VAL A 252 10.41 -15.53 33.10
C VAL A 252 11.05 -16.56 32.16
N SER A 253 10.59 -17.81 32.19
CA SER A 253 11.14 -18.89 31.34
C SER A 253 10.78 -18.76 29.86
N THR A 254 9.75 -17.98 29.52
CA THR A 254 9.31 -17.74 28.14
C THR A 254 9.58 -16.32 27.66
N ALA A 255 9.80 -15.37 28.56
CA ALA A 255 10.03 -13.96 28.27
C ALA A 255 11.28 -13.71 27.39
N PHE A 256 12.31 -14.56 27.50
CA PHE A 256 13.57 -14.43 26.74
C PHE A 256 13.63 -15.29 25.47
N ARG A 257 12.57 -16.02 25.12
CA ARG A 257 12.54 -16.77 23.85
C ARG A 257 12.45 -15.78 22.69
N GLY A 258 13.40 -15.88 21.75
CA GLY A 258 13.69 -14.92 20.68
C GLY A 258 12.50 -14.22 20.01
N ALA A 259 12.76 -13.01 19.54
CA ALA A 259 11.78 -12.04 19.05
C ALA A 259 10.71 -12.67 18.13
N ILE A 260 9.44 -12.41 18.47
CA ILE A 260 8.33 -12.74 17.57
C ILE A 260 8.40 -11.77 16.39
N THR A 261 8.45 -12.31 15.17
CA THR A 261 8.65 -11.55 13.92
C THR A 261 7.48 -10.66 13.53
N ARG A 262 6.35 -10.75 14.25
CA ARG A 262 5.10 -10.04 13.95
C ARG A 262 4.65 -9.29 15.19
N GLU A 263 4.82 -7.97 15.21
CA GLU A 263 4.58 -7.14 16.39
C GLU A 263 3.12 -7.21 16.87
N PHE A 264 2.16 -7.05 15.96
CA PHE A 264 0.73 -7.07 16.30
C PHE A 264 -0.05 -8.18 15.57
N SER A 265 -1.09 -8.69 16.24
CA SER A 265 -2.10 -9.58 15.67
C SER A 265 -3.48 -9.25 16.22
N LEU A 266 -4.52 -9.78 15.56
CA LEU A 266 -5.88 -9.73 16.06
C LEU A 266 -6.17 -11.06 16.78
N GLU A 267 -6.80 -11.00 17.95
CA GLU A 267 -7.13 -12.20 18.74
C GLU A 267 -8.19 -13.07 18.05
N ASN A 268 -9.18 -12.42 17.42
CA ASN A 268 -10.21 -13.02 16.57
C ASN A 268 -10.23 -12.28 15.23
N SER A 269 -11.38 -12.23 14.54
CA SER A 269 -11.59 -11.33 13.39
C SER A 269 -12.17 -9.99 13.82
N TRP A 270 -12.05 -8.99 12.95
CA TRP A 270 -12.71 -7.70 13.17
C TRP A 270 -14.23 -7.90 13.15
N GLU A 271 -14.90 -7.41 14.19
CA GLU A 271 -16.33 -7.16 14.12
C GLU A 271 -16.55 -5.86 13.35
N SER A 272 -17.46 -5.87 12.39
CA SER A 272 -17.90 -4.67 11.69
C SER A 272 -19.40 -4.63 11.52
N GLY A 273 -19.88 -3.45 11.18
CA GLY A 273 -21.28 -3.17 10.98
C GLY A 273 -21.51 -1.67 11.00
N ALA A 274 -22.73 -1.29 11.31
CA ALA A 274 -23.12 0.10 11.44
C ALA A 274 -23.24 0.53 12.91
N TRP A 275 -23.05 1.82 13.19
CA TRP A 275 -23.16 2.38 14.53
C TRP A 275 -24.03 3.64 14.55
N MET A 276 -24.55 3.95 15.74
CA MET A 276 -25.23 5.20 16.05
C MET A 276 -24.93 5.62 17.49
N ALA A 277 -24.82 6.93 17.72
CA ALA A 277 -24.79 7.47 19.08
C ALA A 277 -26.22 7.55 19.63
N VAL A 278 -26.45 6.96 20.81
CA VAL A 278 -27.71 7.09 21.55
C VAL A 278 -27.34 7.39 23.00
N ASP A 279 -27.66 8.59 23.47
CA ASP A 279 -27.25 9.13 24.76
C ASP A 279 -25.71 9.08 24.94
N ASN A 280 -25.22 8.64 26.12
CA ASN A 280 -23.79 8.43 26.44
C ASN A 280 -23.26 7.06 25.99
N ALA A 281 -23.87 6.43 25.00
CA ALA A 281 -23.49 5.10 24.56
C ALA A 281 -23.51 4.94 23.04
N ILE A 282 -22.81 3.93 22.57
CA ILE A 282 -22.79 3.57 21.16
C ILE A 282 -23.63 2.32 20.99
N THR A 283 -24.60 2.39 20.09
CA THR A 283 -25.31 1.21 19.60
C THR A 283 -24.68 0.78 18.30
N ILE A 284 -24.34 -0.50 18.21
CA ILE A 284 -23.78 -1.13 17.02
C ILE A 284 -24.74 -2.21 16.49
N ASN A 285 -24.69 -2.44 15.18
CA ASN A 285 -25.42 -3.48 14.46
C ASN A 285 -24.44 -4.26 13.58
N PRO A 286 -24.04 -5.49 13.97
CA PRO A 286 -23.04 -6.26 13.24
C PRO A 286 -23.50 -6.71 11.83
N ASP A 287 -22.58 -6.73 10.85
CA ASP A 287 -22.86 -7.14 9.46
C ASP A 287 -23.35 -8.61 9.34
N ASN A 288 -22.99 -9.45 10.30
CA ASN A 288 -23.33 -10.89 10.31
C ASN A 288 -24.79 -11.17 10.73
N GLU A 289 -25.58 -10.14 11.03
CA GLU A 289 -27.00 -10.23 11.36
C GLU A 289 -27.81 -9.39 10.36
N SER A 290 -28.26 -10.04 9.28
CA SER A 290 -29.14 -9.57 8.19
C SER A 290 -29.64 -8.11 8.22
N ASP A 291 -29.20 -7.29 7.25
CA ASP A 291 -29.88 -6.22 6.46
C ASP A 291 -30.98 -5.31 7.05
N LYS A 292 -31.25 -5.31 8.36
CA LYS A 292 -32.32 -4.50 8.93
C LYS A 292 -31.83 -3.78 10.16
N PHE A 293 -31.43 -2.52 9.97
CA PHE A 293 -31.37 -1.54 11.05
C PHE A 293 -32.67 -1.48 11.88
N ASN A 294 -33.79 -1.99 11.36
CA ASN A 294 -35.11 -2.04 11.99
C ASN A 294 -35.37 -3.25 12.90
N ASP A 295 -34.46 -4.23 13.00
CA ASP A 295 -34.61 -5.29 14.00
C ASP A 295 -33.96 -4.84 15.32
N ALA A 296 -34.76 -4.71 16.37
CA ALA A 296 -34.27 -4.27 17.68
C ALA A 296 -33.43 -5.36 18.37
N HIS A 297 -33.51 -6.62 17.91
CA HIS A 297 -32.87 -7.76 18.54
C HIS A 297 -31.38 -7.94 18.18
N SER A 298 -30.90 -7.38 17.07
CA SER A 298 -29.48 -7.46 16.65
C SER A 298 -28.60 -6.32 17.18
N ARG A 299 -29.22 -5.30 17.78
CA ARG A 299 -28.53 -4.10 18.26
C ARG A 299 -27.82 -4.38 19.59
N ARG A 300 -26.49 -4.22 19.61
CA ARG A 300 -25.68 -4.33 20.83
C ARG A 300 -25.30 -2.93 21.32
N LYS A 301 -25.51 -2.66 22.61
CA LYS A 301 -25.03 -1.43 23.25
C LYS A 301 -23.59 -1.66 23.74
N ILE A 302 -22.65 -0.86 23.25
CA ILE A 302 -21.30 -0.78 23.81
C ILE A 302 -21.32 0.30 24.89
N ASN A 303 -21.11 -0.11 26.14
CA ASN A 303 -20.83 0.82 27.23
C ASN A 303 -19.37 1.31 27.12
N LEU A 304 -19.18 2.63 27.14
CA LEU A 304 -17.89 3.29 27.03
C LEU A 304 -17.19 3.56 28.36
N ASP A 305 -17.76 3.18 29.52
CA ASP A 305 -17.17 3.45 30.83
C ASP A 305 -15.72 2.95 30.99
N ASN A 306 -15.36 1.87 30.29
CA ASN A 306 -14.01 1.28 30.30
C ASN A 306 -13.19 1.62 29.05
N TYR A 307 -13.68 2.52 28.21
CA TYR A 307 -13.00 2.97 27.00
C TYR A 307 -12.45 4.38 27.18
N PHE A 308 -11.26 4.59 26.65
CA PHE A 308 -10.60 5.87 26.56
C PHE A 308 -10.68 6.36 25.12
N LEU A 309 -11.24 7.55 24.92
CA LEU A 309 -11.19 8.25 23.65
C LEU A 309 -9.74 8.72 23.42
N ILE A 310 -9.15 8.30 22.31
CA ILE A 310 -7.84 8.79 21.88
C ILE A 310 -8.04 10.13 21.18
N ASN A 311 -7.59 11.21 21.83
CA ASN A 311 -7.60 12.56 21.27
C ASN A 311 -6.23 12.99 20.72
N ASP A 312 -5.16 12.31 21.14
CA ASP A 312 -3.79 12.59 20.68
C ASP A 312 -3.60 12.13 19.22
N GLU A 313 -3.17 13.06 18.36
CA GLU A 313 -3.07 12.81 16.91
C GLU A 313 -1.93 11.84 16.55
N GLU A 314 -0.80 11.90 17.26
CA GLU A 314 0.30 10.96 17.04
C GLU A 314 -0.15 9.52 17.35
N MET A 315 -0.82 9.34 18.48
CA MET A 315 -1.38 8.05 18.87
C MET A 315 -2.46 7.58 17.89
N LYS A 316 -3.35 8.46 17.42
CA LYS A 316 -4.34 8.11 16.37
C LYS A 316 -3.65 7.60 15.11
N ASN A 317 -2.65 8.33 14.60
CA ASN A 317 -1.91 7.95 13.38
C ASN A 317 -1.24 6.59 13.53
N ARG A 318 -0.62 6.33 14.69
CA ARG A 318 -0.02 5.02 14.99
C ARG A 318 -1.05 3.90 15.01
N PHE A 319 -2.21 4.11 15.63
CA PHE A 319 -3.28 3.12 15.65
C PHE A 319 -3.88 2.88 14.26
N ILE A 320 -4.04 3.93 13.46
CA ILE A 320 -4.50 3.84 12.06
C ILE A 320 -3.58 2.89 11.28
N ILE A 321 -2.26 3.07 11.37
CA ILE A 321 -1.27 2.19 10.72
C ILE A 321 -1.44 0.73 11.18
N ILE A 322 -1.56 0.49 12.49
CA ILE A 322 -1.72 -0.86 13.04
C ILE A 322 -3.03 -1.50 12.57
N VAL A 323 -4.15 -0.77 12.67
CA VAL A 323 -5.48 -1.26 12.29
C VAL A 323 -5.52 -1.56 10.79
N SER A 324 -5.03 -0.65 9.95
CA SER A 324 -4.92 -0.86 8.50
C SER A 324 -4.11 -2.11 8.16
N ALA A 325 -2.93 -2.27 8.78
CA ALA A 325 -2.09 -3.44 8.55
C ALA A 325 -2.80 -4.73 8.98
N LEU A 326 -3.53 -4.74 10.10
CA LEU A 326 -4.26 -5.92 10.55
C LEU A 326 -5.43 -6.27 9.62
N ILE A 327 -6.17 -5.29 9.10
CA ILE A 327 -7.24 -5.50 8.12
C ILE A 327 -6.66 -6.14 6.85
N ASN A 328 -5.62 -5.54 6.27
CA ASN A 328 -5.01 -6.05 5.05
C ASN A 328 -4.37 -7.42 5.25
N LYS A 329 -3.87 -7.71 6.46
CA LYS A 329 -3.33 -9.02 6.83
C LYS A 329 -4.40 -10.11 6.83
N GLU A 330 -5.61 -9.86 7.31
CA GLU A 330 -6.70 -10.84 7.20
C GLU A 330 -6.98 -11.18 5.73
N LYS A 331 -7.02 -10.16 4.87
CA LYS A 331 -7.20 -10.33 3.42
C LYS A 331 -6.06 -11.15 2.79
N LEU A 332 -4.80 -10.81 3.09
CA LEU A 332 -3.61 -11.57 2.67
C LEU A 332 -3.69 -13.05 3.10
N LEU A 333 -4.10 -13.32 4.34
CA LEU A 333 -4.25 -14.68 4.85
C LEU A 333 -5.40 -15.41 4.16
N GLY A 334 -6.50 -14.72 3.88
CA GLY A 334 -7.62 -15.21 3.07
C GLY A 334 -7.16 -15.65 1.68
N ASN A 335 -6.48 -14.77 0.95
CA ASN A 335 -5.94 -15.04 -0.38
C ASN A 335 -4.96 -16.23 -0.37
N LYS A 336 -4.09 -16.32 0.64
CA LYS A 336 -3.18 -17.47 0.83
C LYS A 336 -3.93 -18.77 1.09
N LYS A 337 -4.95 -18.75 1.94
CA LYS A 337 -5.74 -19.93 2.29
C LYS A 337 -6.52 -20.46 1.10
N SER A 338 -7.10 -19.57 0.29
CA SER A 338 -7.81 -19.93 -0.95
C SER A 338 -6.89 -20.21 -2.13
N LYS A 339 -5.59 -19.92 -2.01
CA LYS A 339 -4.61 -19.95 -3.12
C LYS A 339 -5.06 -19.07 -4.30
N ALA A 340 -5.68 -17.93 -4.00
CA ALA A 340 -6.09 -16.96 -5.01
C ALA A 340 -4.87 -16.32 -5.66
N ALA A 341 -4.57 -16.69 -6.91
CA ALA A 341 -3.49 -16.07 -7.68
C ALA A 341 -3.97 -14.77 -8.33
N SER A 342 -5.18 -14.75 -8.87
CA SER A 342 -5.86 -13.54 -9.34
C SER A 342 -6.78 -12.98 -8.25
N VAL A 343 -6.94 -11.65 -8.25
CA VAL A 343 -7.83 -10.95 -7.31
C VAL A 343 -8.99 -10.31 -8.03
N ASN A 344 -9.18 -8.98 -7.97
CA ASN A 344 -10.29 -8.08 -8.29
C ASN A 344 -11.48 -8.46 -9.24
N GLY A 345 -11.55 -9.64 -9.82
CA GLY A 345 -12.67 -10.11 -10.66
C GLY A 345 -12.58 -9.58 -12.09
N GLY A 346 -11.37 -9.32 -12.57
CA GLY A 346 -11.06 -8.79 -13.90
C GLY A 346 -11.18 -7.27 -14.02
N VAL A 347 -11.60 -6.56 -12.96
CA VAL A 347 -11.80 -5.10 -12.97
C VAL A 347 -10.89 -4.48 -11.92
N PHE A 348 -9.85 -3.76 -12.34
CA PHE A 348 -8.88 -3.13 -11.45
C PHE A 348 -8.14 -1.97 -12.12
N GLY A 349 -7.76 -0.98 -11.32
CA GLY A 349 -7.07 0.24 -11.75
C GLY A 349 -7.91 1.12 -12.66
N GLU A 350 -9.23 0.91 -12.67
CA GLU A 350 -10.14 1.56 -13.62
C GLU A 350 -10.34 3.03 -13.28
N GLY A 351 -10.38 3.85 -14.31
CA GLY A 351 -10.69 5.27 -14.16
C GLY A 351 -10.43 6.06 -15.41
N GLU A 352 -10.98 7.27 -15.43
CA GLU A 352 -10.71 8.26 -16.47
C GLU A 352 -9.44 9.04 -16.11
N VAL A 353 -8.42 8.95 -16.97
CA VAL A 353 -7.13 9.63 -16.78
C VAL A 353 -6.76 10.49 -17.98
N PHE A 354 -5.87 11.44 -17.76
CA PHE A 354 -5.42 12.39 -18.78
C PHE A 354 -3.91 12.29 -18.97
N ARG A 355 -3.45 12.09 -20.20
CA ARG A 355 -2.03 11.91 -20.53
C ARG A 355 -1.38 13.23 -20.95
N ASN A 356 -0.21 13.54 -20.39
CA ASN A 356 0.64 14.68 -20.78
C ASN A 356 -0.15 15.98 -20.99
N PHE A 357 -1.04 16.31 -20.05
CA PHE A 357 -1.86 17.53 -20.09
C PHE A 357 -2.88 17.61 -21.23
N SER A 358 -3.12 16.51 -21.94
CA SER A 358 -4.23 16.41 -22.89
C SER A 358 -5.56 16.53 -22.17
N ASN A 359 -6.55 17.13 -22.82
CA ASN A 359 -7.94 17.11 -22.38
C ASN A 359 -8.69 15.86 -22.88
N GLU A 360 -8.05 15.02 -23.68
CA GLU A 360 -8.65 13.77 -24.15
C GLU A 360 -8.51 12.69 -23.07
N PRO A 361 -9.63 12.13 -22.59
CA PRO A 361 -9.61 11.10 -21.56
C PRO A 361 -9.14 9.76 -22.12
N ILE A 362 -8.41 9.03 -21.29
CA ILE A 362 -8.06 7.62 -21.46
C ILE A 362 -8.81 6.85 -20.37
N PHE A 363 -9.56 5.83 -20.78
CA PHE A 363 -10.21 4.90 -19.86
C PHE A 363 -9.27 3.71 -19.67
N VAL A 364 -8.85 3.49 -18.43
CA VAL A 364 -7.87 2.46 -18.07
C VAL A 364 -8.54 1.16 -17.77
#